data_AF-A0A821M9R4-F1
#
_entry.id   AF-A0A821M9R4-F1
#
_cell.length_a   1.000
_cell.length_b   1.000
_cell.length_c   1.000
_cell.angle_alpha   90.00
_cell.angle_beta   90.00
_cell.angle_gamma   90.00
#
_symmetry.space_group_name_H-M   'P 1'
#
loop_
_entity.id
_entity.type
_entity.pdbx_description
1 polymer ?
#
loop_
_entity_poly.entity_id
_entity_poly.type
_entity_poly.pdbx_seq_one_letter_code
_entity_poly.pdbx_strand_id
1 'polypeptide(L)'
;MARRQLSVNEKTWIVKHMYRLEYPINVQRLWCKEINNNPPHRNAIRALMKKFEQTGSVLDIGPPGRPLSVTDQAAKDEVSSALQKEPRTSIRKMSTDLSISRSSVRRIYKSMGFKPYIPRLVHELNEDDFDRRIEYCETFLSLLETEPDLIHHIIWSDETLFKLNGHINRHNSVYWAIENPN
;
A
#
# COMPACT_ATOMS: atom_id res chain seq x y z
N MET A 1 32.83 0.54 -16.78
CA MET A 1 32.03 -0.27 -17.72
C MET A 1 31.19 -1.27 -16.93
N ALA A 2 29.87 -1.26 -17.08
CA ALA A 2 29.00 -2.22 -16.40
C ALA A 2 29.28 -3.65 -16.91
N ARG A 3 29.47 -4.62 -16.00
CA ARG A 3 29.68 -6.02 -16.36
C ARG A 3 28.35 -6.61 -16.86
N ARG A 4 28.34 -7.19 -18.07
CA ARG A 4 27.18 -7.92 -18.62
C ARG A 4 26.78 -9.04 -17.66
N GLN A 5 25.52 -9.07 -17.26
CA GLN A 5 24.95 -10.19 -16.51
C GLN A 5 24.61 -11.31 -17.49
N LEU A 6 24.91 -12.56 -17.10
CA LEU A 6 24.55 -13.74 -17.88
C LEU A 6 23.05 -14.00 -17.76
N SER A 7 22.40 -14.30 -18.88
CA SER A 7 21.00 -14.73 -18.89
C SER A 7 20.84 -16.13 -18.27
N VAL A 8 19.61 -16.51 -17.93
CA VAL A 8 19.32 -17.85 -17.37
C VAL A 8 19.74 -18.95 -18.36
N ASN A 9 19.47 -18.77 -19.66
CA ASN A 9 19.84 -19.73 -20.71
C ASN A 9 21.35 -19.87 -20.87
N GLU A 10 22.07 -18.74 -20.77
CA GLU A 10 23.53 -18.72 -20.82
C GLU A 10 24.13 -19.47 -19.63
N LYS A 11 23.60 -19.26 -18.44
CA LYS A 11 24.07 -19.94 -17.24
C LYS A 11 23.74 -21.44 -17.24
N THR A 12 22.55 -21.84 -17.71
CA THR A 12 22.20 -23.27 -17.83
C THR A 12 23.07 -23.96 -18.86
N TRP A 13 23.38 -23.29 -19.98
CA TRP A 13 24.34 -23.79 -20.97
C TRP A 13 25.71 -24.03 -20.33
N ILE A 14 26.21 -23.09 -19.52
CA ILE A 14 27.50 -23.24 -18.81
C ILE A 14 27.47 -24.44 -17.88
N VAL A 15 26.43 -24.58 -17.05
CA VAL A 15 26.32 -25.71 -16.11
C VAL A 15 26.33 -27.05 -16.86
N LYS A 16 25.55 -27.19 -17.94
CA LYS A 16 25.52 -28.41 -18.76
C LYS A 16 26.89 -28.77 -19.33
N HIS A 17 27.62 -27.79 -19.86
CA HIS A 17 28.91 -28.03 -20.50
C HIS A 17 30.06 -28.16 -19.51
N MET A 18 29.94 -27.58 -18.30
CA MET A 18 30.91 -27.76 -17.21
C MET A 18 30.96 -29.23 -16.75
N TYR A 19 29.81 -29.90 -16.63
CA TYR A 19 29.79 -31.34 -16.29
C TYR A 19 30.39 -32.24 -17.37
N ARG A 20 30.34 -31.81 -18.64
CA ARG A 20 30.91 -32.56 -19.77
C ARG A 20 32.41 -32.33 -19.97
N LEU A 21 32.88 -31.10 -19.75
CA LEU A 21 34.23 -30.66 -20.13
C LEU A 21 35.19 -30.49 -18.95
N GLU A 22 34.66 -30.57 -17.72
CA GLU A 22 35.31 -30.53 -16.40
C GLU A 22 36.09 -29.24 -16.06
N TYR A 23 36.60 -28.54 -17.06
CA TYR A 23 37.49 -27.38 -16.90
C TYR A 23 36.87 -26.10 -17.50
N PRO A 24 36.85 -24.98 -16.75
CA PRO A 24 36.28 -23.72 -17.22
C PRO A 24 36.89 -23.18 -18.53
N ILE A 25 38.16 -23.52 -18.81
CA ILE A 25 38.84 -23.08 -20.04
C ILE A 25 38.26 -23.75 -21.29
N ASN A 26 37.83 -25.01 -21.17
CA ASN A 26 37.21 -25.75 -22.26
C ASN A 26 35.82 -25.21 -22.56
N VAL A 27 35.08 -24.84 -21.50
CA VAL A 27 33.77 -24.19 -21.62
C VAL A 27 33.89 -22.81 -22.29
N GLN A 28 34.90 -21.99 -21.94
CA GLN A 28 35.15 -20.73 -22.64
C GLN A 28 35.49 -20.93 -24.12
N ARG A 29 36.31 -21.94 -24.45
CA ARG A 29 36.67 -22.25 -25.84
C ARG A 29 35.46 -22.69 -26.66
N LEU A 30 34.59 -23.51 -26.07
CA LEU A 30 33.35 -23.94 -26.73
C LEU A 30 32.37 -22.77 -26.86
N TRP A 31 32.27 -21.93 -25.83
CA TRP A 31 31.46 -20.71 -25.84
C TRP A 31 31.85 -19.80 -27.01
N CYS A 32 33.14 -19.56 -27.23
CA CYS A 32 33.59 -18.74 -28.37
C CYS A 32 33.24 -19.33 -29.74
N LYS A 33 33.03 -20.65 -29.83
CA LYS A 33 32.65 -21.33 -31.08
C LYS A 33 31.14 -21.26 -31.33
N GLU A 34 30.34 -21.43 -30.29
CA GLU A 34 28.88 -21.58 -30.40
C GLU A 34 28.11 -20.29 -30.15
N ILE A 35 28.64 -19.41 -29.29
CA ILE A 35 27.98 -18.21 -28.82
C ILE A 35 28.84 -17.02 -29.25
N ASN A 36 28.37 -16.29 -30.27
CA ASN A 36 29.06 -15.15 -30.89
C ASN A 36 29.12 -13.90 -29.98
N ASN A 37 29.57 -14.06 -28.73
CA ASN A 37 29.77 -13.00 -27.76
C ASN A 37 30.95 -13.30 -26.82
N ASN A 38 31.36 -12.31 -26.02
CA ASN A 38 32.50 -12.47 -25.11
C ASN A 38 32.21 -13.51 -24.02
N PRO A 39 33.06 -14.54 -23.85
CA PRO A 39 32.84 -15.58 -22.86
C PRO A 39 32.92 -15.02 -21.43
N PRO A 40 32.15 -15.59 -20.49
CA PRO A 40 32.26 -15.21 -19.09
C PRO A 40 33.63 -15.56 -18.54
N HIS A 41 34.10 -14.76 -17.59
CA HIS A 41 35.40 -14.99 -16.95
C HIS A 41 35.42 -16.33 -16.20
N ARG A 42 36.57 -17.02 -16.15
CA ARG A 42 36.73 -18.34 -15.51
C ARG A 42 36.24 -18.36 -14.06
N ASN A 43 36.48 -17.28 -13.32
CA ASN A 43 36.02 -17.15 -11.94
C ASN A 43 34.49 -17.02 -11.83
N ALA A 44 33.84 -16.39 -12.82
CA ALA A 44 32.37 -16.32 -12.87
C ALA A 44 31.77 -17.71 -13.14
N ILE A 45 32.39 -18.50 -14.02
CA ILE A 45 32.01 -19.89 -14.29
C ILE A 45 32.14 -20.75 -13.02
N ARG A 46 33.28 -20.64 -12.31
CA ARG A 46 33.49 -21.36 -11.04
C ARG A 46 32.50 -20.92 -9.96
N ALA A 47 32.26 -19.62 -9.81
CA ALA A 47 31.30 -19.11 -8.84
C ALA A 47 29.86 -19.57 -9.15
N LEU A 48 29.50 -19.63 -10.43
CA LEU A 48 28.21 -20.15 -10.87
C LEU A 48 28.06 -21.65 -10.55
N MET A 49 29.07 -22.47 -10.84
CA MET A 49 29.05 -23.90 -10.49
C MET A 49 28.96 -24.12 -8.99
N LYS A 50 29.76 -23.39 -8.19
CA LYS A 50 29.68 -23.45 -6.73
C LYS A 50 28.30 -23.07 -6.21
N LYS A 51 27.68 -22.01 -6.75
CA LYS A 51 26.30 -21.62 -6.40
C LYS A 51 25.32 -22.73 -6.75
N PHE A 52 25.45 -23.32 -7.93
CA PHE A 52 24.57 -24.37 -8.43
C PHE A 52 24.69 -25.66 -7.60
N GLU A 53 25.90 -26.10 -7.26
CA GLU A 53 26.12 -27.27 -6.38
C GLU A 53 25.52 -27.06 -4.98
N GLN A 54 25.54 -25.83 -4.47
CA GLN A 54 24.99 -25.51 -3.15
C GLN A 54 23.48 -25.34 -3.12
N THR A 55 22.87 -24.83 -4.19
CA THR A 55 21.44 -24.41 -4.19
C THR A 55 20.57 -25.16 -5.19
N GLY A 56 21.16 -25.92 -6.11
CA GLY A 56 20.48 -26.53 -7.26
C GLY A 56 19.91 -25.52 -8.27
N SER A 57 20.14 -24.22 -8.08
CA SER A 57 19.52 -23.16 -8.87
C SER A 57 20.53 -22.29 -9.60
N VAL A 58 20.17 -21.95 -10.83
CA VAL A 58 20.92 -21.03 -11.68
C VAL A 58 20.46 -19.58 -11.50
N LEU A 59 19.27 -19.38 -10.91
CA LEU A 59 18.65 -18.07 -10.73
C LEU A 59 19.47 -17.17 -9.81
N ASP A 60 19.59 -15.90 -10.14
CA ASP A 60 20.24 -14.94 -9.25
C ASP A 60 19.35 -14.68 -8.06
N ILE A 61 19.92 -14.82 -6.87
CA ILE A 61 19.30 -14.33 -5.65
C ILE A 61 19.49 -12.81 -5.72
N GLY A 62 18.38 -12.08 -5.89
CA GLY A 62 18.42 -10.63 -5.85
C GLY A 62 19.12 -10.16 -4.57
N PRO A 63 19.83 -9.02 -4.58
CA PRO A 63 20.42 -8.51 -3.37
C PRO A 63 19.33 -8.43 -2.29
N PRO A 64 19.63 -8.75 -1.02
CA PRO A 64 18.70 -8.45 0.05
C PRO A 64 18.35 -6.97 -0.09
N GLY A 65 17.07 -6.67 -0.28
CA GLY A 65 16.60 -5.31 -0.51
C GLY A 65 17.07 -4.39 0.62
N ARG A 66 16.96 -3.08 0.43
CA ARG A 66 17.27 -2.11 1.49
C ARG A 66 16.58 -2.58 2.79
N PRO A 67 17.32 -2.81 3.89
CA PRO A 67 16.70 -3.22 5.13
C PRO A 67 15.62 -2.19 5.44
N LEU A 68 14.39 -2.67 5.61
CA LEU A 68 13.29 -1.81 6.05
C LEU A 68 13.79 -1.14 7.32
N SER A 69 13.91 0.19 7.30
CA SER A 69 14.24 0.96 8.50
C SER A 69 13.23 0.53 9.54
N VAL A 70 13.79 -0.20 10.49
CA VAL A 70 13.17 -0.98 11.53
C VAL A 70 11.94 -0.26 12.05
N THR A 71 10.80 -0.74 11.57
CA THR A 71 9.60 -0.72 12.36
C THR A 71 9.70 -2.00 13.19
N ASP A 72 10.40 -1.92 14.33
CA ASP A 72 10.63 -3.06 15.22
C ASP A 72 9.33 -3.83 15.45
N GLN A 73 9.39 -5.16 15.53
CA GLN A 73 8.23 -5.94 15.95
C GLN A 73 7.72 -5.43 17.30
N ALA A 74 8.63 -5.07 18.21
CA ALA A 74 8.32 -4.40 19.47
C ALA A 74 7.53 -3.08 19.28
N ALA A 75 7.93 -2.23 18.34
CA ALA A 75 7.21 -0.98 18.05
C ALA A 75 5.82 -1.24 17.44
N LYS A 76 5.66 -2.30 16.64
CA LYS A 76 4.34 -2.73 16.16
C LYS A 76 3.48 -3.22 17.31
N ASP A 77 4.03 -4.04 18.19
CA ASP A 77 3.32 -4.62 19.32
C ASP A 77 2.89 -3.52 20.32
N GLU A 78 3.74 -2.51 20.53
CA GLU A 78 3.45 -1.35 21.36
C GLU A 78 2.35 -0.47 20.75
N VAL A 79 2.45 -0.14 19.46
CA VAL A 79 1.38 0.59 18.73
C VAL A 79 0.07 -0.21 18.73
N SER A 80 0.14 -1.53 18.56
CA SER A 80 -1.04 -2.40 18.60
C SER A 80 -1.70 -2.39 19.98
N SER A 81 -0.89 -2.50 21.04
CA SER A 81 -1.37 -2.44 22.43
C SER A 81 -1.99 -1.08 22.77
N ALA A 82 -1.39 0.01 22.29
CA ALA A 82 -1.92 1.36 22.46
C ALA A 82 -3.25 1.56 21.70
N LEU A 83 -3.36 1.03 20.48
CA LEU A 83 -4.60 1.03 19.70
C LEU A 83 -5.73 0.23 20.36
N GLN A 84 -5.41 -0.90 20.99
CA GLN A 84 -6.41 -1.69 21.74
C GLN A 84 -6.97 -0.91 22.94
N LYS A 85 -6.14 -0.12 23.62
CA LYS A 85 -6.57 0.72 24.74
C LYS A 85 -7.37 1.94 24.28
N GLU A 86 -6.89 2.63 23.24
CA GLU A 86 -7.52 3.83 22.69
C GLU A 86 -7.60 3.77 21.16
N PRO A 87 -8.67 3.18 20.60
CA PRO A 87 -8.81 2.97 19.14
C PRO A 87 -8.87 4.26 18.31
N ARG A 88 -9.23 5.38 18.93
CA ARG A 88 -9.42 6.69 18.28
C ARG A 88 -8.21 7.60 18.37
N THR A 89 -7.06 7.08 18.77
CA THR A 89 -5.80 7.85 18.84
C THR A 89 -5.32 8.29 17.46
N SER A 90 -5.07 9.60 17.32
CA SER A 90 -4.47 10.15 16.11
C SER A 90 -3.01 9.71 15.97
N ILE A 91 -2.50 9.62 14.73
CA ILE A 91 -1.07 9.36 14.48
C ILE A 91 -0.16 10.34 15.21
N ARG A 92 -0.59 11.61 15.36
CA ARG A 92 0.21 12.63 16.04
C ARG A 92 0.30 12.37 17.54
N LYS A 93 -0.83 12.00 18.16
CA LYS A 93 -0.88 11.61 19.56
C LYS A 93 -0.05 10.34 19.79
N MET A 94 -0.29 9.30 19.01
CA MET A 94 0.47 8.04 19.06
C MET A 94 1.98 8.23 18.90
N SER A 95 2.39 9.13 17.99
CA SER A 95 3.80 9.49 17.77
C SER A 95 4.43 10.16 19.00
N THR A 96 3.65 10.97 19.73
CA THR A 96 4.11 11.66 20.94
C THR A 96 4.17 10.69 22.11
N ASP A 97 3.12 9.89 22.29
CA ASP A 97 2.97 8.95 23.41
C ASP A 97 4.04 7.85 23.38
N LEU A 98 4.37 7.34 22.19
CA LEU A 98 5.35 6.26 22.01
C LEU A 98 6.74 6.75 21.59
N SER A 99 6.94 8.06 21.43
CA SER A 99 8.19 8.65 20.92
C SER A 99 8.65 8.07 19.56
N ILE A 100 7.72 7.55 18.75
CA ILE A 100 7.96 7.03 17.40
C ILE A 100 7.69 8.14 16.38
N SER A 101 8.48 8.23 15.30
CA SER A 101 8.20 9.21 14.25
C SER A 101 6.80 9.01 13.61
N ARG A 102 6.11 10.10 13.29
CA ARG A 102 4.79 10.08 12.60
C ARG A 102 4.79 9.21 11.35
N SER A 103 5.88 9.24 10.58
CA SER A 103 6.04 8.43 9.36
C SER A 103 6.13 6.93 9.66
N SER A 104 6.78 6.54 10.76
CA SER A 104 6.84 5.14 11.21
C SER A 104 5.48 4.66 11.72
N VAL A 105 4.78 5.44 12.55
CA VAL A 105 3.42 5.11 13.00
C VAL A 105 2.48 4.91 11.81
N ARG A 106 2.52 5.81 10.82
CA ARG A 106 1.72 5.67 9.59
C ARG A 106 2.04 4.39 8.82
N ARG A 107 3.32 3.98 8.75
CA ARG A 107 3.73 2.72 8.11
C ARG A 107 3.23 1.51 8.90
N ILE A 108 3.25 1.56 10.24
CA ILE A 108 2.70 0.51 11.11
C ILE A 108 1.21 0.32 10.85
N TYR A 109 0.43 1.40 10.90
CA TYR A 109 -1.02 1.36 10.68
C TYR A 109 -1.36 0.74 9.32
N LYS A 110 -0.66 1.15 8.26
CA LYS A 110 -0.82 0.55 6.92
C LYS A 110 -0.46 -0.94 6.89
N SER A 111 0.61 -1.34 7.57
CA SER A 111 1.01 -2.76 7.63
C SER A 111 0.02 -3.65 8.38
N MET A 112 -0.77 -3.06 9.30
CA MET A 112 -1.85 -3.71 10.03
C MET A 112 -3.20 -3.64 9.29
N GLY A 113 -3.26 -3.04 8.10
CA GLY A 113 -4.49 -2.92 7.31
C GLY A 113 -5.40 -1.75 7.69
N PHE A 114 -4.99 -0.87 8.61
CA PHE A 114 -5.78 0.29 8.99
C PHE A 114 -5.83 1.34 7.87
N LYS A 115 -7.02 1.90 7.66
CA LYS A 115 -7.32 2.96 6.70
C LYS A 115 -7.79 4.21 7.43
N PRO A 116 -7.46 5.41 6.91
CA PRO A 116 -7.95 6.65 7.45
C PRO A 116 -9.40 6.89 7.03
N TYR A 117 -10.26 7.19 7.99
CA TYR A 117 -11.65 7.59 7.81
C TYR A 117 -11.86 8.99 8.37
N ILE A 118 -12.44 9.86 7.57
CA ILE A 118 -12.85 11.20 7.99
C ILE A 118 -14.35 11.11 8.28
N PRO A 119 -14.82 11.50 9.47
CA PRO A 119 -16.24 11.40 9.80
C PRO A 119 -17.07 12.24 8.83
N ARG A 120 -18.24 11.74 8.47
CA ARG A 120 -19.26 12.55 7.80
C ARG A 120 -20.10 13.21 8.90
N LEU A 121 -20.17 14.53 8.89
CA LEU A 121 -21.15 15.24 9.73
C LEU A 121 -22.47 15.19 8.97
N VAL A 122 -23.43 14.49 9.54
CA VAL A 122 -24.83 14.46 9.09
C VAL A 122 -25.69 15.07 10.20
N HIS A 123 -26.86 15.57 9.83
CA HIS A 123 -27.83 16.02 10.82
C HIS A 123 -28.34 14.80 11.59
N GLU A 124 -28.44 14.94 12.92
CA GLU A 124 -29.11 13.95 13.75
C GLU A 124 -30.60 14.00 13.45
N LEU A 125 -31.22 12.83 13.25
CA LEU A 125 -32.66 12.72 13.00
C LEU A 125 -33.32 12.23 14.28
N ASN A 126 -34.41 12.88 14.67
CA ASN A 126 -35.28 12.40 15.73
C ASN A 126 -36.14 11.23 15.23
N GLU A 127 -36.75 10.48 16.14
CA GLU A 127 -37.57 9.31 15.81
C GLU A 127 -38.71 9.66 14.83
N ASP A 128 -39.36 10.81 15.03
CA ASP A 128 -40.46 11.29 14.16
C ASP A 128 -39.99 11.81 12.79
N ASP A 129 -38.71 12.17 12.63
CA ASP A 129 -38.23 12.84 11.42
C ASP A 129 -38.25 11.90 10.21
N PHE A 130 -38.14 10.59 10.43
CA PHE A 130 -38.19 9.61 9.35
C PHE A 130 -39.57 9.61 8.66
N ASP A 131 -40.63 9.50 9.45
CA ASP A 131 -42.01 9.44 8.95
C ASP A 131 -42.40 10.75 8.28
N ARG A 132 -42.12 11.90 8.92
CA ARG A 132 -42.43 13.23 8.36
C ARG A 132 -41.72 13.50 7.04
N ARG A 133 -40.47 13.04 6.90
CA ARG A 133 -39.71 13.21 5.65
C ARG A 133 -40.27 12.35 4.53
N ILE A 134 -40.70 11.11 4.83
CA ILE A 134 -41.34 10.24 3.85
C ILE A 134 -42.68 10.85 3.42
N GLU A 135 -43.52 11.24 4.37
CA GLU A 135 -44.82 11.87 4.11
C GLU A 135 -44.68 13.12 3.23
N TYR A 136 -43.71 13.99 3.54
CA TYR A 136 -43.42 15.16 2.72
C TYR A 136 -43.01 14.76 1.30
N CYS A 137 -42.10 13.79 1.14
CA CYS A 137 -41.66 13.34 -0.17
C CYS A 137 -42.80 12.75 -0.99
N GLU A 138 -43.65 11.90 -0.40
CA GLU A 138 -44.81 11.32 -1.07
C GLU A 138 -45.81 12.40 -1.49
N THR A 139 -46.15 13.30 -0.57
CA THR A 139 -47.07 14.42 -0.84
C THR A 139 -46.53 15.32 -1.95
N PHE A 140 -45.25 15.66 -1.89
CA PHE A 140 -44.61 16.50 -2.90
C PHE A 140 -44.56 15.81 -4.26
N LEU A 141 -44.29 14.50 -4.32
CA LEU A 141 -44.34 13.74 -5.57
C LEU A 141 -45.74 13.73 -6.19
N SER A 142 -46.80 13.50 -5.40
CA SER A 142 -48.18 13.54 -5.90
C SER A 142 -48.58 14.95 -6.41
N LEU A 143 -48.09 16.01 -5.76
CA LEU A 143 -48.26 17.38 -6.24
C LEU A 143 -47.60 17.58 -7.60
N LEU A 144 -46.40 17.03 -7.81
CA LEU A 144 -45.70 17.12 -9.10
C LEU A 144 -46.35 16.30 -10.22
N GLU A 145 -46.99 15.18 -9.90
CA GLU A 145 -47.78 14.42 -10.88
C GLU A 145 -49.02 15.20 -11.33
N THR A 146 -49.63 15.95 -10.41
CA THR A 146 -50.83 16.75 -10.69
C THR A 146 -50.47 18.05 -11.42
N GLU A 147 -49.37 18.70 -11.02
CA GLU A 147 -48.86 19.94 -11.61
C GLU A 147 -47.36 19.81 -11.95
N PRO A 148 -47.03 19.30 -13.16
CA PRO A 148 -45.65 19.07 -13.56
C PRO A 148 -44.77 20.33 -13.55
N ASP A 149 -45.35 21.50 -13.78
CA ASP A 149 -44.64 22.78 -13.83
C ASP A 149 -44.38 23.38 -12.45
N LEU A 150 -44.89 22.79 -11.36
CA LEU A 150 -44.77 23.32 -10.00
C LEU A 150 -43.31 23.60 -9.58
N ILE A 151 -42.37 22.74 -9.97
CA ILE A 151 -40.93 22.94 -9.67
C ILE A 151 -40.42 24.27 -10.20
N HIS A 152 -40.91 24.71 -11.36
CA HIS A 152 -40.48 25.95 -12.01
C HIS A 152 -41.07 27.20 -11.34
N HIS A 153 -42.09 27.04 -10.50
CA HIS A 153 -42.73 28.13 -9.76
C HIS A 153 -42.23 28.28 -8.33
N ILE A 154 -41.38 27.37 -7.84
CA ILE A 154 -40.83 27.43 -6.48
C ILE A 154 -39.50 28.20 -6.49
N ILE A 155 -39.42 29.22 -5.64
CA ILE A 155 -38.16 29.92 -5.32
C ILE A 155 -37.67 29.40 -3.98
N TRP A 156 -36.52 28.73 -4.00
CA TRP A 156 -35.85 28.24 -2.80
C TRP A 156 -34.91 29.30 -2.24
N SER A 157 -34.94 29.50 -0.93
CA SER A 157 -34.01 30.37 -0.21
C SER A 157 -33.57 29.68 1.07
N ASP A 158 -32.31 29.90 1.48
CA ASP A 158 -31.75 29.42 2.73
C ASP A 158 -30.83 30.50 3.32
N GLU A 159 -30.68 30.50 4.63
CA GLU A 159 -29.80 31.43 5.35
C GLU A 159 -28.57 30.69 5.87
N THR A 160 -27.40 31.28 5.70
CA THR A 160 -26.14 30.70 6.17
C THR A 160 -25.41 31.64 7.12
N LEU A 161 -24.87 31.09 8.20
CA LEU A 161 -24.12 31.85 9.20
C LEU A 161 -22.63 31.87 8.87
N PHE A 162 -22.09 33.03 8.53
CA PHE A 162 -20.64 33.22 8.38
C PHE A 162 -20.01 33.59 9.71
N LYS A 163 -19.17 32.70 10.24
CA LYS A 163 -18.42 32.97 11.48
C LYS A 163 -17.04 33.55 11.16
N LEU A 164 -16.65 34.60 11.89
CA LEU A 164 -15.32 35.23 11.77
C LEU A 164 -14.24 34.49 12.56
N ASN A 165 -14.62 33.60 13.48
CA ASN A 165 -13.69 32.73 14.19
C ASN A 165 -13.49 31.41 13.41
N GLY A 166 -12.24 30.92 13.39
CA GLY A 166 -11.90 29.71 12.66
C GLY A 166 -12.73 28.52 13.11
N HIS A 167 -13.47 27.92 12.18
CA HIS A 167 -14.21 26.70 12.42
C HIS A 167 -13.27 25.51 12.63
N ILE A 168 -13.68 24.54 13.46
CA ILE A 168 -13.00 23.25 13.57
C ILE A 168 -13.07 22.56 12.21
N ASN A 169 -11.93 22.42 11.54
CA ASN A 169 -11.84 21.69 10.29
C ASN A 169 -12.00 20.20 10.56
N ARG A 170 -13.10 19.60 10.10
CA ARG A 170 -13.39 18.16 10.21
C ARG A 170 -12.28 17.27 9.65
N HIS A 171 -11.54 17.74 8.66
CA HIS A 171 -10.39 17.00 8.10
C HIS A 171 -9.25 16.82 9.11
N ASN A 172 -9.25 17.53 10.25
CA ASN A 172 -8.32 17.31 11.35
C ASN A 172 -8.72 16.10 12.23
N SER A 173 -9.96 15.62 12.12
CA SER A 173 -10.45 14.44 12.85
C SER A 173 -10.37 13.22 11.93
N VAL A 174 -9.26 12.49 12.01
CA VAL A 174 -9.04 11.26 11.23
C VAL A 174 -9.06 10.05 12.16
N TYR A 175 -10.02 9.15 11.94
CA TYR A 175 -10.09 7.85 12.58
C TYR A 175 -9.31 6.84 11.76
N TRP A 176 -8.65 5.90 12.42
CA TRP A 176 -7.99 4.79 11.75
C TRP A 176 -8.71 3.52 12.13
N ALA A 177 -9.24 2.80 11.15
CA ALA A 177 -9.94 1.53 11.36
C ALA A 177 -9.67 0.57 10.20
N ILE A 178 -9.89 -0.72 10.40
CA ILE A 178 -9.77 -1.74 9.34
C ILE A 178 -10.97 -1.62 8.38
N GLU A 179 -12.16 -1.41 8.96
CA GLU A 179 -13.43 -1.24 8.27
C GLU A 179 -14.00 0.16 8.52
N ASN A 180 -14.94 0.58 7.67
CA ASN A 180 -15.58 1.88 7.83
C ASN A 180 -16.42 1.89 9.11
N PRO A 181 -16.14 2.78 10.07
CA PRO A 181 -16.89 2.82 11.34
C PRO A 181 -18.28 3.44 11.22
N ASN A 182 -18.69 3.88 10.02
CA ASN A 182 -20.01 4.46 9.72
C ASN A 182 -20.75 3.64 8.68
#